data_AF-A0A383BKE0-F1
#
_entry.id   AF-A0A383BKE0-F1
#
_cell.length_a   1.000
_cell.length_b   1.000
_cell.length_c   1.000
_cell.angle_alpha   90.00
_cell.angle_beta   90.00
_cell.angle_gamma   90.00
#
_symmetry.space_group_name_H-M   'P 1'
#
loop_
_entity.id
_entity.type
_entity.pdbx_description
1 polymer ?
#
loop_
_entity_poly.entity_id
_entity_poly.type
_entity_poly.pdbx_seq_one_letter_code
_entity_poly.pdbx_strand_id
1 'polypeptide(L)'
;AGRQVFDGLFVSVGGGGQGSFNHRFAQPSRHSSAHVDVRYPTEQFPFADVPLHDPLSGETAGLLDRCQAQGTTPRIFYSNTSTEYWNRSASLIYTDVTGQQDVRPHPDARIYLFSGTQHGPGELPASAQTTRGAPPPANPVDFHLAYRALALALDDWVRQGTEPPPSAYPTIADATLVPLERIAWPMPNGVQLPTHPRRARRLDWGDRWVDGIIDREPPAQGQLFTVLFPQVDDDGNERAGIRMP
;
A
#
# COMPACT_ATOMS: atom_id res chain seq x y z
N ALA A 1 -14.82 -15.92 -23.13
CA ALA A 1 -13.85 -15.59 -22.06
C ALA A 1 -13.02 -14.39 -22.50
N GLY A 2 -12.44 -13.62 -21.58
CA GLY A 2 -11.60 -12.45 -21.92
C GLY A 2 -12.34 -11.13 -22.19
N ARG A 3 -13.53 -10.94 -21.59
CA ARG A 3 -14.21 -9.64 -21.60
C ARG A 3 -13.86 -8.88 -20.32
N GLN A 4 -13.73 -7.57 -20.43
CA GLN A 4 -13.61 -6.68 -19.28
C GLN A 4 -14.83 -6.84 -18.36
N VAL A 5 -14.58 -7.02 -17.08
CA VAL A 5 -15.62 -7.21 -16.04
C VAL A 5 -15.79 -5.95 -15.21
N PHE A 6 -14.71 -5.21 -14.98
CA PHE A 6 -14.71 -3.93 -14.28
C PHE A 6 -14.11 -2.88 -15.19
N ASP A 7 -14.77 -1.73 -15.31
CA ASP A 7 -14.22 -0.57 -16.03
C ASP A 7 -13.36 0.31 -15.12
N GLY A 8 -13.67 0.31 -13.82
CA GLY A 8 -12.95 1.01 -12.79
C GLY A 8 -12.80 0.18 -11.52
N LEU A 9 -11.68 0.34 -10.83
CA LEU A 9 -11.41 -0.22 -9.52
C LEU A 9 -10.98 0.89 -8.58
N PHE A 10 -11.69 1.04 -7.46
CA PHE A 10 -11.23 1.86 -6.34
C PHE A 10 -10.72 0.92 -5.24
N VAL A 11 -9.41 0.70 -5.22
CA VAL A 11 -8.72 -0.14 -4.25
C VAL A 11 -8.42 0.69 -3.00
N SER A 12 -9.36 0.67 -2.06
CA SER A 12 -9.14 1.23 -0.73
C SER A 12 -8.22 0.34 0.09
N VAL A 13 -7.40 0.94 0.95
CA VAL A 13 -6.38 0.22 1.73
C VAL A 13 -5.44 -0.54 0.79
N GLY A 14 -4.96 0.14 -0.26
CA GLY A 14 -4.21 -0.47 -1.36
C GLY A 14 -3.06 -1.35 -0.85
N GLY A 15 -2.10 -0.73 -0.15
CA GLY A 15 -0.90 -1.43 0.32
C GLY A 15 -0.17 -2.17 -0.80
N GLY A 16 0.87 -2.93 -0.46
CA GLY A 16 1.52 -3.92 -1.33
C GLY A 16 0.90 -5.32 -1.19
N GLY A 17 -0.24 -5.45 -0.52
CA GLY A 17 -0.90 -6.74 -0.31
C GLY A 17 -1.97 -7.00 -1.37
N GLN A 18 -1.96 -8.18 -1.95
CA GLN A 18 -3.03 -8.69 -2.80
C GLN A 18 -4.13 -9.36 -1.96
N GLY A 19 -5.33 -9.46 -2.51
CA GLY A 19 -6.42 -10.20 -1.89
C GLY A 19 -6.24 -11.72 -2.00
N SER A 20 -6.76 -12.46 -1.02
CA SER A 20 -6.71 -13.92 -1.00
C SER A 20 -7.92 -14.52 -1.71
N PHE A 21 -7.79 -14.75 -3.03
CA PHE A 21 -8.88 -15.30 -3.85
C PHE A 21 -8.50 -16.59 -4.60
N ASN A 22 -7.21 -16.81 -4.83
CA ASN A 22 -6.73 -17.79 -5.82
C ASN A 22 -5.94 -18.96 -5.19
N HIS A 23 -6.16 -19.28 -3.92
CA HIS A 23 -5.58 -20.45 -3.26
C HIS A 23 -6.59 -21.19 -2.38
N ARG A 24 -6.35 -22.47 -2.11
CA ARG A 24 -7.22 -23.32 -1.30
C ARG A 24 -7.28 -22.80 0.13
N PHE A 25 -8.50 -22.77 0.69
CA PHE A 25 -8.78 -22.24 2.02
C PHE A 25 -8.43 -20.75 2.20
N ALA A 26 -8.33 -20.02 1.07
CA ALA A 26 -8.20 -18.57 1.09
C ALA A 26 -9.34 -17.92 1.88
N GLN A 27 -8.97 -16.96 2.72
CA GLN A 27 -9.90 -16.14 3.49
C GLN A 27 -9.76 -14.70 2.98
N PRO A 28 -10.69 -14.21 2.15
CA PRO A 28 -10.58 -12.88 1.52
C PRO A 28 -10.39 -11.72 2.50
N SER A 29 -10.91 -11.82 3.72
CA SER A 29 -10.77 -10.79 4.77
C SER A 29 -9.45 -10.86 5.54
N ARG A 30 -8.66 -11.92 5.36
CA ARG A 30 -7.42 -12.14 6.10
C ARG A 30 -6.25 -11.51 5.36
N HIS A 31 -5.38 -10.84 6.11
CA HIS A 31 -4.22 -10.15 5.58
C HIS A 31 -3.02 -10.32 6.50
N SER A 32 -1.82 -10.20 5.96
CA SER A 32 -0.63 -10.07 6.79
C SER A 32 -0.52 -8.67 7.39
N SER A 33 -0.03 -8.61 8.62
CA SER A 33 0.33 -7.38 9.32
C SER A 33 1.66 -7.56 10.06
N ALA A 34 2.17 -6.51 10.70
CA ALA A 34 3.45 -6.57 11.42
C ALA A 34 3.44 -7.60 12.57
N HIS A 35 2.28 -7.86 13.18
CA HIS A 35 2.17 -8.62 14.42
C HIS A 35 1.18 -9.79 14.36
N VAL A 36 0.24 -9.77 13.41
CA VAL A 36 -0.80 -10.81 13.25
C VAL A 36 -0.72 -11.35 11.82
N ASP A 37 -0.90 -12.65 11.65
CA ASP A 37 -0.95 -13.29 10.34
C ASP A 37 0.27 -13.00 9.45
N VAL A 38 1.44 -12.82 10.08
CA VAL A 38 2.70 -12.36 9.50
C VAL A 38 3.17 -13.21 8.30
N ARG A 39 2.72 -14.47 8.22
CA ARG A 39 3.07 -15.44 7.17
C ARG A 39 1.92 -15.78 6.22
N TYR A 40 0.81 -15.05 6.31
CA TYR A 40 -0.34 -15.27 5.43
C TYR A 40 -0.02 -14.80 3.99
N PRO A 41 -0.48 -15.52 2.94
CA PRO A 41 -0.04 -15.32 1.56
C PRO A 41 -0.66 -14.09 0.87
N THR A 42 -0.45 -12.88 1.40
CA THR A 42 -1.03 -11.65 0.81
C THR A 42 -0.01 -10.72 0.15
N GLU A 43 1.20 -10.58 0.67
CA GLU A 43 2.23 -9.71 0.07
C GLU A 43 3.22 -10.57 -0.73
N GLN A 44 2.89 -10.82 -1.99
CA GLN A 44 3.69 -11.62 -2.92
C GLN A 44 4.02 -10.80 -4.16
N PHE A 45 5.19 -11.06 -4.73
CA PHE A 45 5.56 -10.52 -6.03
C PHE A 45 4.61 -11.07 -7.12
N PRO A 46 4.22 -10.27 -8.12
CA PRO A 46 4.55 -8.84 -8.32
C PRO A 46 3.71 -7.89 -7.44
N PHE A 47 4.24 -6.70 -7.18
CA PHE A 47 3.61 -5.67 -6.33
C PHE A 47 3.03 -4.48 -7.11
N ALA A 48 3.66 -4.10 -8.22
CA ALA A 48 3.23 -2.98 -9.04
C ALA A 48 2.40 -3.43 -10.25
N ASP A 49 1.62 -2.51 -10.79
CA ASP A 49 0.81 -2.73 -12.00
C ASP A 49 1.64 -3.07 -13.24
N VAL A 50 2.82 -2.43 -13.34
CA VAL A 50 3.77 -2.60 -14.45
C VAL A 50 4.80 -3.68 -14.12
N PRO A 51 5.43 -4.31 -15.14
CA PRO A 51 6.48 -5.29 -14.92
C PRO A 51 7.62 -4.77 -14.05
N LEU A 52 7.87 -5.47 -12.94
CA LEU A 52 9.07 -5.33 -12.12
C LEU A 52 9.99 -6.53 -12.34
N HIS A 53 11.29 -6.37 -12.11
CA HIS A 53 12.22 -7.49 -12.04
C HIS A 53 12.62 -7.76 -10.59
N ASP A 54 12.47 -9.00 -10.12
CA ASP A 54 13.04 -9.43 -8.83
C ASP A 54 14.40 -10.10 -9.06
N PRO A 55 15.53 -9.46 -8.69
CA PRO A 55 16.86 -10.01 -8.94
C PRO A 55 17.16 -11.27 -8.12
N LEU A 56 16.39 -11.55 -7.05
CA LEU A 56 16.61 -12.74 -6.22
C LEU A 56 15.92 -13.99 -6.78
N SER A 57 14.70 -13.85 -7.32
CA SER A 57 13.99 -14.98 -7.95
C SER A 57 14.29 -15.09 -9.46
N GLY A 58 14.74 -14.00 -10.09
CA GLY A 58 14.87 -13.87 -11.54
C GLY A 58 13.54 -13.59 -12.26
N GLU A 59 12.42 -13.49 -11.52
CA GLU A 59 11.09 -13.28 -12.09
C GLU A 59 10.93 -11.85 -12.62
N THR A 60 10.14 -11.71 -13.68
CA THR A 60 9.68 -10.41 -14.19
C THR A 60 8.18 -10.47 -14.42
N ALA A 61 7.42 -9.65 -13.70
CA ALA A 61 5.96 -9.65 -13.77
C ALA A 61 5.37 -8.33 -13.26
N GLY A 62 4.20 -7.96 -13.77
CA GLY A 62 3.34 -6.87 -13.28
C GLY A 62 1.91 -7.38 -13.03
N LEU A 63 1.19 -6.72 -12.12
CA LEU A 63 -0.19 -7.11 -11.79
C LEU A 63 -1.14 -7.00 -12.99
N LEU A 64 -0.89 -6.08 -13.92
CA LEU A 64 -1.77 -5.82 -15.08
C LEU A 64 -1.30 -6.46 -16.39
N ASP A 65 -0.19 -7.22 -16.40
CA ASP A 65 0.37 -7.81 -17.62
C ASP A 65 -0.67 -8.58 -18.45
N ARG A 66 -1.50 -9.39 -17.77
CA ARG A 66 -2.58 -10.16 -18.41
C ARG A 66 -3.70 -9.27 -18.94
N CYS A 67 -4.09 -8.26 -18.17
CA CYS A 67 -5.13 -7.31 -18.57
C CYS A 67 -4.71 -6.51 -19.80
N GLN A 68 -3.45 -6.04 -19.83
CA GLN A 68 -2.88 -5.32 -20.97
C GLN A 68 -2.85 -6.19 -22.22
N ALA A 69 -2.33 -7.43 -22.12
CA ALA A 69 -2.27 -8.36 -23.24
C ALA A 69 -3.66 -8.69 -23.84
N GLN A 70 -4.72 -8.55 -23.04
CA GLN A 70 -6.10 -8.84 -23.45
C GLN A 70 -6.90 -7.56 -23.79
N GLY A 71 -6.33 -6.36 -23.61
CA GLY A 71 -7.06 -5.11 -23.79
C GLY A 71 -8.23 -4.94 -22.80
N THR A 72 -8.05 -5.40 -21.56
CA THR A 72 -9.09 -5.37 -20.50
C THR A 72 -8.61 -4.65 -19.23
N THR A 73 -7.63 -3.74 -19.36
CA THR A 73 -7.09 -2.98 -18.23
C THR A 73 -8.13 -1.97 -17.70
N PRO A 74 -8.55 -2.08 -16.43
CA PRO A 74 -9.45 -1.10 -15.83
C PRO A 74 -8.73 0.19 -15.48
N ARG A 75 -9.48 1.27 -15.25
CA ARG A 75 -8.98 2.46 -14.56
C ARG A 75 -8.86 2.16 -13.06
N ILE A 76 -7.74 2.45 -12.43
CA ILE A 76 -7.49 2.02 -11.04
C ILE A 76 -7.08 3.20 -10.17
N PHE A 77 -7.77 3.40 -9.05
CA PHE A 77 -7.29 4.26 -7.97
C PHE A 77 -6.88 3.39 -6.78
N TYR A 78 -5.64 3.57 -6.32
CA TYR A 78 -5.17 3.09 -5.03
C TYR A 78 -5.25 4.23 -4.03
N SER A 79 -5.98 4.06 -2.94
CA SER A 79 -5.90 4.98 -1.81
C SER A 79 -5.25 4.33 -0.60
N ASN A 80 -4.35 5.08 0.01
CA ASN A 80 -3.61 4.70 1.21
C ASN A 80 -3.72 5.80 2.25
N THR A 81 -3.68 5.41 3.50
CA THR A 81 -3.40 6.24 4.67
C THR A 81 -1.97 5.97 5.11
N SER A 82 -1.50 6.65 6.16
CA SER A 82 -0.22 6.30 6.81
C SER A 82 -0.18 4.82 7.19
N THR A 83 -1.33 4.24 7.56
CA THR A 83 -1.42 2.83 8.02
C THR A 83 -0.89 1.85 6.98
N GLU A 84 -1.18 2.05 5.70
CA GLU A 84 -0.81 1.08 4.67
C GLU A 84 0.71 1.07 4.41
N TYR A 85 1.41 2.18 4.61
CA TYR A 85 2.87 2.21 4.58
C TYR A 85 3.48 1.40 5.72
N TRP A 86 2.92 1.54 6.93
CA TRP A 86 3.45 0.90 8.13
C TRP A 86 3.03 -0.57 8.31
N ASN A 87 1.83 -0.94 7.86
CA ASN A 87 1.25 -2.26 8.10
C ASN A 87 1.01 -3.10 6.84
N ARG A 88 1.09 -2.51 5.64
CA ARG A 88 0.83 -3.22 4.37
C ARG A 88 1.89 -2.96 3.30
N SER A 89 3.09 -2.51 3.65
CA SER A 89 4.21 -2.37 2.72
C SER A 89 3.89 -1.50 1.47
N ALA A 90 3.09 -0.45 1.62
CA ALA A 90 2.51 0.30 0.48
C ALA A 90 3.51 0.86 -0.53
N SER A 91 4.76 1.15 -0.14
CA SER A 91 5.78 1.62 -1.09
C SER A 91 6.05 0.64 -2.23
N LEU A 92 5.85 -0.67 -2.01
CA LEU A 92 6.15 -1.70 -3.02
C LEU A 92 5.28 -1.60 -4.29
N ILE A 93 4.13 -0.91 -4.27
CA ILE A 93 3.30 -0.78 -5.48
C ILE A 93 3.85 0.22 -6.49
N TYR A 94 4.88 0.99 -6.11
CA TYR A 94 5.49 2.00 -6.99
C TYR A 94 7.00 2.18 -6.76
N THR A 95 7.68 1.20 -6.14
CA THR A 95 9.14 1.12 -6.11
C THR A 95 9.60 -0.20 -6.71
N ASP A 96 10.85 -0.29 -7.14
CA ASP A 96 11.44 -1.60 -7.38
C ASP A 96 11.54 -2.40 -6.07
N VAL A 97 11.69 -3.72 -6.19
CA VAL A 97 11.73 -4.60 -5.01
C VAL A 97 12.99 -4.42 -4.15
N THR A 98 13.98 -3.70 -4.67
CA THR A 98 15.21 -3.34 -3.96
C THR A 98 15.10 -2.01 -3.20
N GLY A 99 14.06 -1.21 -3.47
CA GLY A 99 13.81 0.09 -2.86
C GLY A 99 14.83 1.17 -3.27
N GLN A 100 15.40 1.05 -4.47
CA GLN A 100 16.42 1.97 -4.99
C GLN A 100 15.87 2.96 -6.01
N GLN A 101 14.76 2.63 -6.67
CA GLN A 101 14.17 3.48 -7.71
C GLN A 101 12.65 3.55 -7.60
N ASP A 102 12.12 4.72 -7.91
CA ASP A 102 10.70 4.90 -8.16
C ASP A 102 10.31 4.15 -9.44
N VAL A 103 9.13 3.55 -9.42
CA VAL A 103 8.48 2.94 -10.56
C VAL A 103 7.25 3.75 -10.87
N ARG A 104 7.15 4.20 -12.12
CA ARG A 104 5.97 4.96 -12.55
C ARG A 104 4.74 4.05 -12.54
N PRO A 105 3.64 4.46 -11.90
CA PRO A 105 2.38 3.72 -11.98
C PRO A 105 1.93 3.57 -13.43
N HIS A 106 1.10 2.57 -13.68
CA HIS A 106 0.48 2.40 -14.99
C HIS A 106 -0.28 3.68 -15.41
N PRO A 107 -0.33 4.07 -16.70
CA PRO A 107 -1.05 5.27 -17.14
C PRO A 107 -2.53 5.30 -16.74
N ASP A 108 -3.15 4.11 -16.65
CA ASP A 108 -4.54 3.91 -16.22
C ASP A 108 -4.69 3.76 -14.70
N ALA A 109 -3.62 3.98 -13.93
CA ALA A 109 -3.61 3.92 -12.49
C ALA A 109 -3.31 5.29 -11.86
N ARG A 110 -3.85 5.52 -10.66
CA ARG A 110 -3.50 6.62 -9.77
C ARG A 110 -3.26 6.11 -8.37
N ILE A 111 -2.34 6.74 -7.65
CA ILE A 111 -2.01 6.42 -6.26
C ILE A 111 -2.17 7.68 -5.43
N TYR A 112 -2.95 7.58 -4.35
CA TYR A 112 -3.19 8.68 -3.43
C TYR A 112 -2.86 8.24 -2.00
N LEU A 113 -2.03 9.02 -1.33
CA LEU A 113 -1.84 8.96 0.12
C LEU A 113 -2.65 10.10 0.75
N PHE A 114 -3.51 9.80 1.72
CA PHE A 114 -4.09 10.80 2.61
C PHE A 114 -3.13 11.03 3.79
N SER A 115 -2.37 12.12 3.74
CA SER A 115 -1.30 12.43 4.69
C SER A 115 -1.86 12.73 6.08
N GLY A 116 -1.15 12.29 7.12
CA GLY A 116 -1.52 12.52 8.51
C GLY A 116 -2.83 11.83 8.88
N THR A 117 -3.17 10.69 8.27
CA THR A 117 -4.40 9.95 8.55
C THR A 117 -4.13 8.51 8.95
N GLN A 118 -5.00 7.95 9.77
CA GLN A 118 -4.96 6.54 10.16
C GLN A 118 -6.01 5.74 9.38
N HIS A 119 -6.04 4.41 9.57
CA HIS A 119 -6.88 3.46 8.80
C HIS A 119 -8.34 3.88 8.61
N GLY A 120 -8.92 4.54 9.62
CA GLY A 120 -10.17 5.29 9.54
C GLY A 120 -10.17 6.42 10.57
N PRO A 121 -10.90 7.52 10.36
CA PRO A 121 -10.91 8.62 11.31
C PRO A 121 -11.38 8.15 12.70
N GLY A 122 -10.63 8.56 13.71
CA GLY A 122 -10.99 8.42 15.11
C GLY A 122 -12.02 9.46 15.54
N GLU A 123 -12.49 9.34 16.77
CA GLU A 123 -13.31 10.37 17.39
C GLU A 123 -12.45 11.56 17.82
N LEU A 124 -13.01 12.77 17.75
CA LEU A 124 -12.40 13.96 18.32
C LEU A 124 -12.20 13.76 19.83
N PRO A 125 -10.98 13.90 20.36
CA PRO A 125 -10.74 13.72 21.79
C PRO A 125 -11.55 14.73 22.61
N ALA A 126 -12.31 14.23 23.60
CA ALA A 126 -13.11 15.08 24.49
C ALA A 126 -12.26 15.97 25.41
N SER A 127 -11.00 15.59 25.65
CA SER A 127 -10.03 16.36 26.43
C SER A 127 -8.60 16.08 25.95
N ALA A 128 -7.67 16.99 26.28
CA ALA A 128 -6.26 16.78 26.03
C ALA A 128 -5.73 15.63 26.90
N GLN A 129 -4.98 14.71 26.30
CA GLN A 129 -4.28 13.67 27.03
C GLN A 129 -3.07 14.27 27.76
N THR A 130 -3.14 14.38 29.08
CA THR A 130 -2.08 14.99 29.92
C THR A 130 -1.12 13.97 30.52
N THR A 131 -1.41 12.67 30.36
CA THR A 131 -0.60 11.60 30.95
C THR A 131 0.64 11.34 30.09
N ARG A 132 1.83 11.63 30.64
CA ARG A 132 3.10 11.37 29.96
C ARG A 132 3.25 9.86 29.70
N GLY A 133 3.47 9.49 28.44
CA GLY A 133 3.64 8.08 28.03
C GLY A 133 2.33 7.32 27.79
N ALA A 134 1.15 7.96 27.95
CA ALA A 134 -0.08 7.36 27.43
C ALA A 134 -0.03 7.29 25.90
N PRO A 135 -0.64 6.26 25.28
CA PRO A 135 -0.79 6.21 23.83
C PRO A 135 -1.48 7.50 23.34
N PRO A 136 -1.09 8.01 22.16
CA PRO A 136 -1.82 9.12 21.55
C PRO A 136 -3.28 8.72 21.31
N PRO A 137 -4.23 9.68 21.38
CA PRO A 137 -5.61 9.40 21.01
C PRO A 137 -5.71 8.98 19.54
N ALA A 138 -6.83 8.35 19.17
CA ALA A 138 -7.14 8.06 17.78
C ALA A 138 -7.13 9.35 16.95
N ASN A 139 -6.57 9.31 15.75
CA ASN A 139 -6.44 10.47 14.89
C ASN A 139 -7.80 10.83 14.26
N PRO A 140 -8.37 12.03 14.54
CA PRO A 140 -9.70 12.41 14.08
C PRO A 140 -9.74 12.99 12.66
N VAL A 141 -8.60 13.12 11.98
CA VAL A 141 -8.54 13.69 10.63
C VAL A 141 -9.38 12.84 9.65
N ASP A 142 -10.41 13.45 9.08
CA ASP A 142 -11.39 12.78 8.21
C ASP A 142 -11.04 12.95 6.73
N PHE A 143 -10.54 11.88 6.11
CA PHE A 143 -10.23 11.85 4.67
C PHE A 143 -11.42 11.50 3.78
N HIS A 144 -12.60 11.17 4.34
CA HIS A 144 -13.71 10.64 3.55
C HIS A 144 -14.25 11.62 2.51
N LEU A 145 -14.13 12.94 2.73
CA LEU A 145 -14.53 13.92 1.73
C LEU A 145 -13.64 13.85 0.48
N ALA A 146 -12.33 13.80 0.66
CA ALA A 146 -11.38 13.61 -0.43
C ALA A 146 -11.55 12.23 -1.10
N TYR A 147 -11.76 11.17 -0.31
CA TYR A 147 -12.06 9.83 -0.82
C TYR A 147 -13.31 9.81 -1.71
N ARG A 148 -14.41 10.44 -1.29
CA ARG A 148 -15.65 10.53 -2.08
C ARG A 148 -15.45 11.36 -3.35
N ALA A 149 -14.70 12.45 -3.28
CA ALA A 149 -14.36 13.24 -4.47
C ALA A 149 -13.55 12.42 -5.49
N LEU A 150 -12.59 11.61 -5.03
CA LEU A 150 -11.85 10.68 -5.89
C LEU A 150 -12.75 9.60 -6.47
N ALA A 151 -13.76 9.11 -5.74
CA ALA A 151 -14.71 8.14 -6.28
C ALA A 151 -15.52 8.72 -7.46
N LEU A 152 -15.94 9.98 -7.35
CA LEU A 152 -16.58 10.70 -8.46
C LEU A 152 -15.63 10.92 -9.63
N ALA A 153 -14.37 11.29 -9.36
CA ALA A 153 -13.36 11.45 -10.40
C ALA A 153 -13.05 10.14 -11.15
N LEU A 154 -13.09 8.98 -10.45
CA LEU A 154 -12.94 7.68 -11.09
C LEU A 154 -14.14 7.37 -12.00
N ASP A 155 -15.37 7.65 -11.54
CA ASP A 155 -16.58 7.49 -12.36
C ASP A 155 -16.52 8.35 -13.63
N ASP A 156 -16.13 9.62 -13.51
CA ASP A 156 -15.95 10.52 -14.65
C ASP A 156 -14.83 10.05 -15.59
N TRP A 157 -13.72 9.53 -15.07
CA TRP A 157 -12.64 8.99 -15.89
C TRP A 157 -13.09 7.79 -16.70
N VAL A 158 -13.84 6.88 -16.07
CA VAL A 158 -14.38 5.68 -16.72
C VAL A 158 -15.45 6.03 -17.74
N ARG A 159 -16.41 6.89 -17.39
CA ARG A 159 -17.59 7.15 -18.22
C ARG A 159 -17.36 8.18 -19.33
N GLN A 160 -16.53 9.17 -19.05
CA GLN A 160 -16.38 10.37 -19.89
C GLN A 160 -14.96 10.52 -20.44
N GLY A 161 -13.99 9.75 -19.95
CA GLY A 161 -12.58 9.93 -20.29
C GLY A 161 -11.97 11.19 -19.68
N THR A 162 -12.62 11.79 -18.68
CA THR A 162 -12.11 12.98 -17.99
C THR A 162 -10.91 12.60 -17.14
N GLU A 163 -9.75 13.18 -17.45
CA GLU A 163 -8.51 12.87 -16.72
C GLU A 163 -8.66 13.26 -15.23
N PRO A 164 -8.37 12.35 -14.29
CA PRO A 164 -8.51 12.64 -12.87
C PRO A 164 -7.34 13.48 -12.35
N PRO A 165 -7.42 13.96 -11.09
CA PRO A 165 -6.27 14.55 -10.43
C PRO A 165 -5.00 13.69 -10.57
N PRO A 166 -3.81 14.30 -10.68
CA PRO A 166 -2.58 13.54 -10.69
C PRO A 166 -2.42 12.78 -9.37
N SER A 167 -1.74 11.65 -9.42
CA SER A 167 -1.38 10.89 -8.23
C SER A 167 -0.65 11.77 -7.20
N ALA A 168 -0.88 11.50 -5.93
CA ALA A 168 -0.26 12.22 -4.81
C ALA A 168 0.29 11.21 -3.80
N TYR A 169 1.58 10.91 -3.91
CA TYR A 169 2.29 9.92 -3.09
C TYR A 169 3.77 10.28 -2.94
N PRO A 170 4.46 9.82 -1.88
CA PRO A 170 5.87 10.08 -1.65
C PRO A 170 6.77 9.30 -2.62
N THR A 171 7.87 9.91 -3.06
CA THR A 171 8.83 9.33 -4.01
C THR A 171 10.26 9.40 -3.47
N ILE A 172 11.13 8.52 -3.96
CA ILE A 172 12.56 8.53 -3.67
C ILE A 172 13.19 9.79 -4.27
N ALA A 173 12.83 10.11 -5.52
CA ALA A 173 13.35 11.25 -6.26
C ALA A 173 13.15 12.59 -5.53
N ASP A 174 12.00 12.78 -4.87
CA ASP A 174 11.69 14.00 -4.12
C ASP A 174 12.17 13.95 -2.66
N ALA A 175 12.89 12.89 -2.26
CA ALA A 175 13.29 12.62 -0.88
C ALA A 175 12.10 12.66 0.11
N THR A 176 10.92 12.29 -0.37
CA THR A 176 9.70 12.16 0.44
C THR A 176 9.38 10.71 0.77
N LEU A 177 10.09 9.75 0.19
CA LEU A 177 10.07 8.33 0.53
C LEU A 177 11.48 7.88 0.91
N VAL A 178 11.64 7.32 2.11
CA VAL A 178 12.95 7.01 2.70
C VAL A 178 12.95 5.67 3.44
N PRO A 179 14.13 5.03 3.62
CA PRO A 179 14.28 3.93 4.57
C PRO A 179 13.90 4.35 5.98
N LEU A 180 13.43 3.40 6.81
CA LEU A 180 12.96 3.64 8.18
C LEU A 180 13.97 4.45 9.01
N GLU A 181 15.25 4.10 8.91
CA GLU A 181 16.34 4.73 9.66
C GLU A 181 16.65 6.18 9.24
N ARG A 182 16.06 6.66 8.14
CA ARG A 182 16.22 8.03 7.63
C ARG A 182 14.98 8.90 7.83
N ILE A 183 13.93 8.39 8.48
CA ILE A 183 12.78 9.21 8.86
C ILE A 183 13.23 10.24 9.90
N ALA A 184 13.08 11.52 9.58
CA ALA A 184 13.41 12.64 10.44
C ALA A 184 12.29 12.90 11.44
N TRP A 185 12.05 11.93 12.33
CA TRP A 185 10.92 11.95 13.25
C TRP A 185 11.09 13.04 14.34
N PRO A 186 10.16 14.02 14.46
CA PRO A 186 10.31 15.15 15.37
C PRO A 186 9.98 14.81 16.84
N MET A 187 9.57 13.57 17.15
CA MET A 187 9.11 13.14 18.48
C MET A 187 8.02 14.05 19.08
N PRO A 188 6.90 14.28 18.36
CA PRO A 188 5.84 15.14 18.84
C PRO A 188 5.31 14.60 20.18
N ASN A 189 5.26 15.46 21.19
CA ASN A 189 4.84 15.10 22.56
C ASN A 189 5.62 13.91 23.18
N GLY A 190 6.85 13.66 22.73
CA GLY A 190 7.69 12.57 23.21
C GLY A 190 7.32 11.18 22.67
N VAL A 191 6.39 11.10 21.71
CA VAL A 191 6.04 9.84 21.03
C VAL A 191 7.24 9.37 20.20
N GLN A 192 7.65 8.12 20.39
CA GLN A 192 8.75 7.51 19.65
C GLN A 192 8.28 6.99 18.29
N LEU A 193 9.18 7.01 17.30
CA LEU A 193 8.91 6.39 16.00
C LEU A 193 8.74 4.87 16.17
N PRO A 194 7.73 4.24 15.55
CA PRO A 194 7.62 2.78 15.56
C PRO A 194 8.83 2.12 14.89
N THR A 195 9.33 1.04 15.50
CA THR A 195 10.56 0.35 15.05
C THR A 195 10.32 -1.01 14.40
N HIS A 196 9.07 -1.49 14.41
CA HIS A 196 8.71 -2.82 13.90
C HIS A 196 7.59 -2.74 12.84
N PRO A 197 7.80 -2.01 11.72
CA PRO A 197 6.82 -1.99 10.65
C PRO A 197 6.68 -3.35 9.98
N ARG A 198 5.57 -3.53 9.25
CA ARG A 198 5.43 -4.63 8.31
C ARG A 198 6.51 -4.50 7.22
N ARG A 199 7.24 -5.59 7.01
CA ARG A 199 8.16 -5.75 5.88
C ARG A 199 7.79 -7.01 5.13
N ALA A 200 7.26 -6.87 3.92
CA ALA A 200 6.91 -8.00 3.07
C ALA A 200 8.10 -8.97 2.94
N ARG A 201 7.82 -10.28 2.92
CA ARG A 201 8.82 -11.33 2.91
C ARG A 201 8.53 -12.29 1.75
N ARG A 202 9.58 -12.75 1.08
CA ARG A 202 9.49 -13.91 0.18
C ARG A 202 9.17 -15.15 1.00
N LEU A 203 7.97 -15.68 0.84
CA LEU A 203 7.50 -16.88 1.52
C LEU A 203 7.32 -17.98 0.49
N ASP A 204 7.72 -19.19 0.85
CA ASP A 204 7.61 -20.38 0.01
C ASP A 204 6.69 -21.39 0.69
N TRP A 205 5.51 -21.57 0.10
CA TRP A 205 4.44 -22.48 0.53
C TRP A 205 4.52 -23.87 -0.11
N GLY A 206 5.61 -24.15 -0.83
CA GLY A 206 5.91 -25.41 -1.50
C GLY A 206 5.53 -25.45 -2.98
N ASP A 207 5.91 -26.54 -3.65
CA ASP A 207 5.93 -26.64 -5.13
C ASP A 207 4.54 -26.53 -5.76
N ARG A 208 3.48 -26.82 -4.98
CA ARG A 208 2.09 -26.76 -5.45
C ARG A 208 1.45 -25.39 -5.25
N TRP A 209 2.22 -24.38 -4.83
CA TRP A 209 1.73 -23.01 -4.70
C TRP A 209 1.21 -22.45 -6.03
N VAL A 210 1.80 -22.84 -7.16
CA VAL A 210 1.34 -22.46 -8.51
C VAL A 210 -0.09 -22.92 -8.81
N ASP A 211 -0.53 -24.01 -8.19
CA ASP A 211 -1.91 -24.52 -8.26
C ASP A 211 -2.82 -23.95 -7.15
N GLY A 212 -2.31 -22.96 -6.39
CA GLY A 212 -2.98 -22.38 -5.23
C GLY A 212 -3.05 -23.34 -4.04
N ILE A 213 -2.08 -24.26 -3.87
CA ILE A 213 -2.09 -25.26 -2.80
C ILE A 213 -0.92 -25.00 -1.86
N ILE A 214 -1.21 -24.84 -0.56
CA ILE A 214 -0.19 -24.78 0.48
C ILE A 214 0.12 -26.22 0.91
N ASP A 215 1.30 -26.72 0.54
CA ASP A 215 1.81 -28.03 0.96
C ASP A 215 3.06 -27.94 1.87
N ARG A 216 3.47 -26.71 2.22
CA ARG A 216 4.43 -26.41 3.29
C ARG A 216 3.85 -25.39 4.28
N GLU A 217 3.60 -25.84 5.52
CA GLU A 217 3.15 -25.01 6.64
C GLU A 217 3.96 -25.35 7.92
N PRO A 218 4.70 -24.41 8.53
CA PRO A 218 4.86 -23.01 8.13
C PRO A 218 5.69 -22.84 6.85
N PRO A 219 5.45 -21.78 6.07
CA PRO A 219 6.20 -21.53 4.84
C PRO A 219 7.69 -21.32 5.13
N ALA A 220 8.54 -21.69 4.17
CA ALA A 220 9.94 -21.33 4.24
C ALA A 220 10.10 -19.82 4.06
N GLN A 221 11.06 -19.25 4.78
CA GLN A 221 11.25 -17.80 4.88
C GLN A 221 12.48 -17.38 4.08
N GLY A 222 12.23 -16.68 2.98
CA GLY A 222 13.26 -16.01 2.19
C GLY A 222 13.57 -14.59 2.68
N GLN A 223 14.30 -13.87 1.85
CA GLN A 223 14.69 -12.48 2.12
C GLN A 223 13.48 -11.53 2.10
N LEU A 224 13.60 -10.45 2.86
CA LEU A 224 12.62 -9.35 2.86
C LEU A 224 12.67 -8.59 1.54
N PHE A 225 11.54 -8.03 1.13
CA PHE A 225 11.51 -6.95 0.15
C PHE A 225 11.91 -5.65 0.85
N THR A 226 12.52 -4.71 0.12
CA THR A 226 12.83 -3.39 0.68
C THR A 226 11.56 -2.55 0.72
N VAL A 227 11.08 -2.25 1.92
CA VAL A 227 9.94 -1.36 2.15
C VAL A 227 10.46 0.00 2.61
N LEU A 228 9.99 1.06 1.95
CA LEU A 228 10.28 2.45 2.30
C LEU A 228 9.05 3.12 2.92
N PHE A 229 9.27 4.25 3.58
CA PHE A 229 8.29 4.97 4.38
C PHE A 229 8.25 6.45 4.01
N PRO A 230 7.09 7.11 4.09
CA PRO A 230 7.00 8.53 3.83
C PRO A 230 7.84 9.33 4.84
N GLN A 231 8.55 10.36 4.37
CA GLN A 231 9.21 11.34 5.22
C GLN A 231 8.17 12.31 5.81
N VAL A 232 8.44 12.78 7.01
CA VAL A 232 7.53 13.65 7.78
C VAL A 232 8.02 15.09 7.88
N ASP A 233 7.10 16.01 8.18
CA ASP A 233 7.37 17.40 8.56
C ASP A 233 7.59 17.53 10.08
N ASP A 234 7.72 18.77 10.55
CA ASP A 234 7.99 19.10 11.97
C ASP A 234 6.85 18.67 12.93
N ASP A 235 5.65 18.42 12.40
CA ASP A 235 4.49 17.93 13.16
C ASP A 235 4.40 16.39 13.13
N GLY A 236 5.26 15.71 12.37
CA GLY A 236 5.23 14.26 12.19
C GLY A 236 4.23 13.78 11.14
N ASN A 237 3.71 14.68 10.28
CA ASN A 237 2.82 14.34 9.18
C ASN A 237 3.59 14.14 7.87
N GLU A 238 3.13 13.28 6.99
CA GLU A 238 3.82 13.02 5.72
C GLU A 238 3.93 14.28 4.85
N ARG A 239 5.13 14.53 4.32
CA ARG A 239 5.42 15.69 3.46
C ARG A 239 4.75 15.61 2.09
N ALA A 240 4.46 14.40 1.62
CA ALA A 240 3.78 14.14 0.36
C ALA A 240 2.39 13.52 0.60
N GLY A 241 1.56 13.54 -0.43
CA GLY A 241 0.17 13.10 -0.38
C GLY A 241 -0.82 14.26 -0.29
N ILE A 242 -2.09 13.92 -0.12
CA ILE A 242 -3.22 14.83 0.02
C ILE A 242 -3.36 15.17 1.51
N ARG A 243 -3.17 16.44 1.86
CA ARG A 243 -3.43 16.95 3.21
C ARG A 243 -4.89 17.32 3.38
N MET A 244 -5.46 16.93 4.51
CA MET A 244 -6.81 17.36 4.87
C MET A 244 -6.78 18.79 5.42
N PRO A 245 -7.86 19.56 5.24
CA PRO A 245 -7.98 20.94 5.73
C PRO A 245 -8.03 21.03 7.26
#